data_AF-A0A7K2SC17-F1
#
_entry.id   AF-A0A7K2SC17-F1
#
_cell.length_a   1.000
_cell.length_b   1.000
_cell.length_c   1.000
_cell.angle_alpha   90.00
_cell.angle_beta   90.00
_cell.angle_gamma   90.00
#
_symmetry.space_group_name_H-M   'P 1'
#
loop_
_entity.id
_entity.type
_entity.pdbx_description
1 polymer ?
#
loop_
_entity_poly.entity_id
_entity_poly.type
_entity_poly.pdbx_seq_one_letter_code
_entity_poly.pdbx_strand_id
1 'polypeptide(L)' 'MAQPVRLWHAPADEEAPFAAAEATAGLFASARLSEQRAPDHVPSGETLRALFAELRAAGRA' A
#
# COMPACT_ATOMS: atom_id res chain seq x y z
N MET A 1 15.13 -12.07 -9.15
CA MET A 1 15.21 -10.70 -8.57
C MET A 1 13.99 -10.51 -7.68
N ALA A 2 14.13 -9.91 -6.50
CA ALA A 2 12.99 -9.63 -5.64
C ALA A 2 12.17 -8.49 -6.25
N GLN A 3 10.89 -8.72 -6.54
CA GLN A 3 10.01 -7.68 -7.04
C GLN A 3 9.65 -6.71 -5.89
N PRO A 4 9.84 -5.39 -6.04
CA PRO A 4 9.40 -4.44 -5.05
C PRO A 4 7.88 -4.50 -4.87
N VAL A 5 7.40 -4.50 -3.62
CA VAL A 5 5.97 -4.53 -3.30
C VAL A 5 5.59 -3.28 -2.51
N ARG A 6 4.50 -2.65 -2.91
CA ARG A 6 3.95 -1.47 -2.26
C ARG A 6 2.57 -1.78 -1.72
N LEU A 7 2.37 -1.56 -0.43
CA LEU A 7 1.08 -1.75 0.24
C LEU A 7 0.63 -0.43 0.85
N TRP A 8 -0.68 -0.17 0.79
CA TRP A 8 -1.35 0.85 1.57
C TRP A 8 -2.50 0.21 2.31
N HIS A 9 -2.67 0.53 3.60
CA HIS A 9 -3.78 0.00 4.39
C HIS A 9 -4.27 1.01 5.40
N ALA A 10 -5.57 0.96 5.73
CA ALA A 10 -6.14 1.82 6.76
C ALA A 10 -6.15 1.11 8.11
N PRO A 11 -5.62 1.72 9.19
CA PRO A 11 -5.74 1.17 10.53
C PRO A 11 -7.18 0.98 11.00
N ALA A 12 -8.10 1.77 10.45
CA ALA A 12 -9.53 1.76 10.77
C ALA A 12 -10.39 0.89 9.84
N ASP A 13 -9.79 0.12 8.92
CA ASP A 13 -10.53 -0.85 8.09
C ASP A 13 -11.14 -1.96 8.97
N GLU A 14 -12.47 -2.02 9.02
CA GLU A 14 -13.24 -3.03 9.77
C GLU A 14 -13.41 -4.35 9.00
N GLU A 15 -13.18 -4.36 7.68
CA GLU A 15 -13.28 -5.56 6.83
C GLU A 15 -11.96 -6.34 6.80
N ALA A 16 -10.83 -5.63 6.82
CA ALA A 16 -9.49 -6.22 6.82
C ALA A 16 -8.61 -5.60 7.94
N PRO A 17 -8.22 -6.38 8.97
CA PRO A 17 -7.39 -5.86 10.05
C PRO A 17 -6.02 -5.39 9.57
N PHE A 18 -5.52 -4.27 10.12
CA PHE A 18 -4.19 -3.74 9.77
C PHE A 18 -3.06 -4.74 10.00
N ALA A 19 -3.16 -5.58 11.03
CA ALA A 19 -2.19 -6.64 11.30
C ALA A 19 -2.07 -7.65 10.13
N ALA A 20 -3.11 -7.85 9.33
CA ALA A 20 -3.03 -8.69 8.13
C ALA A 20 -2.19 -8.03 7.02
N ALA A 21 -2.26 -6.71 6.88
CA ALA A 21 -1.41 -5.95 5.96
C ALA A 21 0.07 -5.98 6.41
N GLU A 22 0.33 -5.87 7.71
CA GLU A 22 1.67 -6.02 8.28
C GLU A 22 2.24 -7.43 8.04
N ALA A 23 1.45 -8.47 8.32
CA ALA A 23 1.84 -9.84 8.06
C ALA A 23 2.13 -10.08 6.56
N THR A 24 1.30 -9.52 5.69
CA THR A 24 1.49 -9.60 4.23
C THR A 24 2.77 -8.89 3.81
N ALA A 25 3.08 -7.71 4.36
CA ALA A 25 4.34 -7.03 4.09
C ALA A 25 5.56 -7.88 4.49
N GLY A 26 5.48 -8.59 5.62
CA GLY A 26 6.52 -9.50 6.10
C GLY A 26 6.84 -10.68 5.16
N LEU A 27 5.95 -11.01 4.20
CA LEU A 27 6.18 -12.08 3.22
C LEU A 27 7.15 -11.68 2.11
N PHE A 28 7.40 -10.38 1.91
CA PHE A 28 8.22 -9.88 0.81
C PHE A 28 9.50 -9.22 1.30
N ALA A 29 10.64 -9.62 0.73
CA ALA A 29 11.95 -9.06 1.06
C ALA A 29 12.06 -7.54 0.80
N SER A 30 11.22 -7.01 -0.10
CA SER A 30 11.20 -5.60 -0.51
C SER A 30 9.80 -5.01 -0.47
N ALA A 31 9.03 -5.29 0.59
CA ALA A 31 7.76 -4.62 0.82
C ALA A 31 7.92 -3.28 1.55
N ARG A 32 7.10 -2.31 1.17
CA ARG A 32 6.87 -1.09 1.95
C ARG A 32 5.37 -0.92 2.17
N LEU A 33 4.95 -0.99 3.43
CA LEU A 33 3.59 -0.65 3.88
C LEU A 33 3.50 0.85 4.19
N SER A 34 2.38 1.47 3.88
CA SER A 34 2.09 2.84 4.27
C SER A 34 0.66 2.96 4.76
N GLU A 35 0.48 3.66 5.86
CA GLU A 35 -0.85 3.92 6.38
C GLU A 35 -1.59 4.88 5.46
N GLN A 36 -2.82 4.54 5.09
CA GLN A 36 -3.81 5.52 4.66
C GLN A 36 -4.71 5.82 5.85
N ARG A 37 -4.86 7.09 6.25
CA ARG A 37 -5.63 7.40 7.47
C ARG A 37 -7.15 7.43 7.24
N ALA A 38 -7.57 7.73 6.02
CA ALA A 38 -8.98 7.75 5.60
C ALA A 38 -9.04 7.72 4.07
N PRO A 39 -10.12 7.20 3.43
CA PRO A 39 -11.19 6.42 4.04
C PRO A 39 -10.69 5.03 4.46
N ASP A 40 -11.54 4.28 5.18
CA ASP A 40 -11.22 2.98 5.78
C ASP A 40 -10.89 1.93 4.69
N HIS A 41 -11.88 1.16 4.26
CA HIS A 41 -11.68 0.07 3.30
C HIS A 41 -11.33 0.55 1.88
N VAL A 42 -11.86 1.71 1.48
CA VAL A 42 -11.66 2.25 0.12
C VAL A 42 -10.36 3.06 0.05
N PRO A 43 -9.55 2.93 -1.02
CA PRO A 43 -8.38 3.77 -1.21
C PRO A 43 -8.70 5.26 -1.21
N SER A 44 -7.89 6.04 -0.50
CA SER A 44 -8.02 7.49 -0.50
C SER A 44 -7.63 8.11 -1.84
N GLY A 45 -8.18 9.28 -2.16
CA GLY A 45 -7.75 10.03 -3.34
C GLY A 45 -6.26 10.40 -3.28
N GLU A 46 -5.68 10.56 -2.10
CA GLU A 46 -4.24 10.76 -1.91
C GLU A 46 -3.44 9.50 -2.22
N THR A 47 -3.88 8.34 -1.70
CA THR A 47 -3.30 7.03 -1.98
C THR A 47 -3.29 6.74 -3.48
N LEU A 48 -4.40 7.00 -4.17
CA LEU A 48 -4.49 6.83 -5.63
C LEU A 48 -3.54 7.77 -6.38
N ARG A 49 -3.45 9.06 -5.98
CA ARG A 49 -2.50 10.00 -6.58
C ARG A 49 -1.06 9.54 -6.40
N ALA A 50 -0.69 9.05 -5.21
CA ALA A 50 0.64 8.52 -4.92
C ALA A 50 0.94 7.28 -5.78
N LEU A 51 0.03 6.31 -5.84
CA LEU A 51 0.16 5.12 -6.69
C LEU A 51 0.41 5.50 -8.16
N PHE A 52 -0.43 6.36 -8.74
CA PHE A 52 -0.27 6.75 -10.15
C PHE A 52 1.00 7.58 -10.39
N ALA A 53 1.47 8.34 -9.41
CA ALA A 53 2.77 9.03 -9.51
C ALA A 53 3.93 8.02 -9.55
N GLU A 54 3.91 7.01 -8.67
CA GLU A 54 4.91 5.93 -8.64
C GLU A 54 4.91 5.13 -9.96
N LEU A 55 3.74 4.72 -10.45
CA LEU A 55 3.62 3.97 -11.72
C LEU A 55 4.15 4.77 -12.93
N ARG A 56 3.86 6.07 -13.00
CA ARG A 56 4.38 6.94 -14.06
C ARG A 56 5.90 7.13 -13.96
N ALA A 57 6.46 7.14 -12.75
CA ALA A 57 7.91 7.20 -12.57
C ALA A 57 8.57 5.90 -13.02
N ALA A 58 8.00 4.75 -12.67
CA ALA A 58 8.50 3.44 -13.06
C ALA A 58 8.45 3.20 -14.59
N GLY A 59 7.40 3.66 -15.28
CA GLY A 59 7.29 3.56 -16.74
C GLY A 59 8.19 4.53 -17.53
N ARG A 60 8.93 5.42 -16.84
CA ARG A 60 9.92 6.34 -17.42
C ARG A 60 11.37 5.91 -17.16
N ALA A 61 11.57 4.85 -16.38
CA ALA A 61 12.87 4.24 -16.11
C ALA A 61 13.18 3.16 -17.16
#